data_AF-A0A8S4GNL6-F1
#
_entry.id   AF-A0A8S4GNL6-F1
#
_cell.length_a   1.000
_cell.length_b   1.000
_cell.length_c   1.000
_cell.angle_alpha   90.00
_cell.angle_beta   90.00
_cell.angle_gamma   90.00
#
_symmetry.space_group_name_H-M   'P 1'
#
loop_
_entity.id
_entity.type
_entity.pdbx_description
1 polymer ?
#
loop_
_entity_poly.entity_id
_entity_poly.type
_entity_poly.pdbx_seq_one_letter_code
_entity_poly.pdbx_strand_id
1 'polypeptide(L)'
;MPKGGKRKDKEAQEPPHDPDWEKAVEGGLWTRPPSALPDAYQWPTWGALRERILTSCSRIEVNQQQDVRDTFPAEIVKLAPPYLEVLSLKSNINITKVVISPINACPSLRSLHLDGCPKLEYVLVQSASLENVSLTICKALKKIVLHCSSLQTVDLRESLALESVMIWSEVLDDLDIKECKNLKQVDLHCPALAFPRLGKFAKVTRVASAAHAPVHAIVAEDYSIRDDARDKEREMHKATAGGNVYGRLDMLRWS
;
A
#
# COMPACT_ATOMS: atom_id res chain seq x y z
N MET A 1 -63.54 -6.41 8.05
CA MET A 1 -62.28 -6.29 7.30
C MET A 1 -61.82 -4.84 7.30
N PRO A 2 -60.75 -4.43 8.00
CA PRO A 2 -60.14 -3.13 7.76
C PRO A 2 -59.15 -3.24 6.59
N LYS A 3 -59.27 -2.31 5.64
CA LYS A 3 -58.44 -2.22 4.44
C LYS A 3 -57.00 -1.89 4.84
N GLY A 4 -56.06 -2.75 4.46
CA GLY A 4 -54.63 -2.52 4.61
C GLY A 4 -54.19 -1.32 3.77
N GLY A 5 -53.92 -0.20 4.42
CA GLY A 5 -53.24 0.93 3.79
C GLY A 5 -51.81 0.52 3.45
N LYS A 6 -51.50 0.38 2.16
CA LYS A 6 -50.11 0.28 1.69
C LYS A 6 -49.38 1.55 2.14
N ARG A 7 -48.45 1.43 3.07
CA ARG A 7 -47.44 2.47 3.32
C ARG A 7 -46.68 2.64 2.01
N LYS A 8 -46.80 3.82 1.40
CA LYS A 8 -45.98 4.22 0.26
C LYS A 8 -44.59 4.43 0.84
N ASP A 9 -43.69 3.49 0.63
CA ASP A 9 -42.27 3.70 0.95
C ASP A 9 -41.84 4.93 0.16
N LYS A 10 -41.48 6.00 0.89
CA LYS A 10 -40.87 7.17 0.28
C LYS A 10 -39.51 6.69 -0.21
N GLU A 11 -39.32 6.61 -1.53
CA GLU A 11 -38.00 6.40 -2.12
C GLU A 11 -37.06 7.43 -1.50
N ALA A 12 -36.01 6.95 -0.85
CA ALA A 12 -34.98 7.82 -0.31
C ALA A 12 -34.38 8.61 -1.47
N GLN A 13 -34.19 9.90 -1.29
CA GLN A 13 -33.57 10.76 -2.29
C GLN A 13 -32.06 10.81 -2.06
N GLU A 14 -31.29 10.76 -3.15
CA GLU A 14 -29.83 10.80 -3.09
C GLU A 14 -29.34 12.12 -2.47
N PRO A 15 -28.37 12.07 -1.52
CA PRO A 15 -27.77 13.28 -0.98
C PRO A 15 -27.06 14.08 -2.08
N PRO A 16 -26.96 15.41 -1.92
CA PRO A 16 -26.24 16.24 -2.88
C PRO A 16 -24.76 15.83 -2.95
N HIS A 17 -24.21 15.83 -4.17
CA HIS A 17 -22.81 15.50 -4.41
C HIS A 17 -21.88 16.63 -3.98
N ASP A 18 -20.70 16.27 -3.46
CA ASP A 18 -19.62 17.24 -3.26
C ASP A 18 -19.12 17.71 -4.65
N PRO A 19 -19.15 19.02 -4.96
CA PRO A 19 -18.72 19.52 -6.27
C PRO A 19 -17.28 19.17 -6.64
N ASP A 20 -16.42 18.88 -5.66
CA ASP A 20 -15.03 18.52 -5.92
C ASP A 20 -14.88 17.12 -6.50
N TRP A 21 -15.89 16.25 -6.37
CA TRP A 21 -15.87 14.92 -6.98
C TRP A 21 -15.85 15.00 -8.50
N GLU A 22 -16.71 15.82 -9.11
CA GLU A 22 -16.72 16.00 -10.55
C GLU A 22 -15.48 16.76 -11.04
N LYS A 23 -15.02 17.77 -10.31
CA LYS A 23 -13.75 18.45 -10.62
C LYS A 23 -12.56 17.48 -10.63
N ALA A 24 -12.54 16.49 -9.73
CA ALA A 24 -11.49 15.49 -9.70
C ALA A 24 -11.56 14.55 -10.90
N VAL A 25 -12.76 14.16 -11.33
CA VAL A 25 -12.97 13.33 -12.53
C VAL A 25 -12.52 14.09 -13.79
N GLU A 26 -12.90 15.36 -13.94
CA GLU A 26 -12.56 16.19 -15.10
C GLU A 26 -11.09 16.63 -15.10
N GLY A 27 -10.57 17.01 -13.94
CA GLY A 27 -9.20 17.52 -13.76
C GLY A 27 -8.15 16.43 -13.58
N GLY A 28 -8.56 15.19 -13.32
CA GLY A 28 -7.67 14.04 -13.12
C GLY A 28 -6.76 14.15 -11.89
N LEU A 29 -7.16 14.93 -10.87
CA LEU A 29 -6.38 15.17 -9.66
C LEU A 29 -7.22 14.98 -8.40
N TRP A 30 -6.71 14.17 -7.48
CA TRP A 30 -7.29 14.02 -6.14
C TRP A 30 -6.26 14.32 -5.05
N THR A 31 -6.55 15.29 -4.18
CA THR A 31 -5.65 15.72 -3.09
C THR A 31 -6.26 15.59 -1.69
N ARG A 32 -7.55 15.25 -1.60
CA ARG A 32 -8.30 15.17 -0.35
C ARG A 32 -8.16 13.79 0.31
N PRO A 33 -8.37 13.68 1.63
CA PRO A 33 -8.26 12.39 2.31
C PRO A 33 -9.28 11.35 1.82
N PRO A 34 -9.07 10.05 2.09
CA PRO A 34 -9.99 8.98 1.66
C PRO A 34 -11.39 9.08 2.29
N SER A 35 -11.51 9.78 3.43
CA SER A 35 -12.78 10.11 4.09
C SER A 35 -13.62 11.15 3.35
N ALA A 36 -13.03 11.91 2.42
CA ALA A 36 -13.72 12.89 1.58
C ALA A 36 -14.26 12.30 0.27
N LEU A 37 -13.89 11.05 -0.04
CA LEU A 37 -14.44 10.33 -1.18
C LEU A 37 -15.84 9.79 -0.85
N PRO A 38 -16.71 9.61 -1.86
CA PRO A 38 -18.03 9.03 -1.67
C PRO A 38 -17.96 7.65 -0.99
N ASP A 39 -18.91 7.35 -0.11
CA ASP A 39 -18.96 6.09 0.64
C ASP A 39 -20.27 5.33 0.35
N ALA A 40 -20.14 4.05 -0.05
CA ALA A 40 -21.27 3.17 -0.32
C ALA A 40 -22.16 2.92 0.90
N TYR A 41 -21.64 3.06 2.13
CA TYR A 41 -22.45 3.01 3.34
C TYR A 41 -23.34 4.25 3.52
N GLN A 42 -22.95 5.39 2.92
CA GLN A 42 -23.76 6.61 2.94
C GLN A 42 -24.81 6.59 1.83
N TRP A 43 -24.47 6.08 0.64
CA TRP A 43 -25.42 5.90 -0.45
C TRP A 43 -25.03 4.76 -1.40
N PRO A 44 -25.96 3.89 -1.85
CA PRO A 44 -25.61 2.68 -2.59
C PRO A 44 -24.80 2.88 -3.88
N THR A 45 -25.02 3.97 -4.62
CA THR A 45 -24.32 4.26 -5.88
C THR A 45 -22.96 4.92 -5.68
N TRP A 46 -22.66 5.40 -4.47
CA TRP A 46 -21.43 6.16 -4.20
C TRP A 46 -20.17 5.29 -4.25
N GLY A 47 -20.30 3.97 -4.11
CA GLY A 47 -19.20 3.05 -4.41
C GLY A 47 -18.68 3.23 -5.84
N ALA A 48 -19.58 3.19 -6.84
CA ALA A 48 -19.20 3.36 -8.25
C ALA A 48 -18.64 4.76 -8.54
N LEU A 49 -19.17 5.80 -7.87
CA LEU A 49 -18.66 7.16 -8.00
C LEU A 49 -17.22 7.28 -7.44
N ARG A 50 -16.96 6.69 -6.27
CA ARG A 50 -15.62 6.63 -5.68
C ARG A 50 -14.63 5.94 -6.60
N GLU A 51 -15.01 4.79 -7.17
CA GLU A 51 -14.20 4.08 -8.16
C GLU A 51 -13.91 4.99 -9.36
N ARG A 52 -14.96 5.61 -9.93
CA ARG A 52 -14.83 6.54 -11.07
C ARG A 52 -13.85 7.67 -10.79
N ILE A 53 -13.93 8.31 -9.63
CA ILE A 53 -13.01 9.39 -9.24
C ILE A 53 -11.57 8.87 -9.25
N LEU A 54 -11.30 7.77 -8.54
CA LEU A 54 -9.95 7.22 -8.39
C LEU A 54 -9.38 6.69 -9.72
N THR A 55 -10.18 6.06 -10.57
CA THR A 55 -9.73 5.53 -11.86
C THR A 55 -9.54 6.60 -12.94
N SER A 56 -10.20 7.76 -12.80
CA SER A 56 -10.05 8.88 -13.73
C SER A 56 -8.84 9.77 -13.39
N CYS A 57 -8.32 9.68 -12.16
CA CYS A 57 -7.20 10.48 -11.73
C CYS A 57 -5.88 10.05 -12.39
N SER A 58 -5.18 11.00 -13.01
CA SER A 58 -3.78 10.84 -13.40
C SER A 58 -2.82 11.13 -12.24
N ARG A 59 -3.28 11.87 -11.24
CA ARG A 59 -2.50 12.22 -10.05
C ARG A 59 -3.34 12.07 -8.79
N ILE A 60 -2.82 11.31 -7.83
CA ILE A 60 -3.40 11.20 -6.49
C ILE A 60 -2.33 11.65 -5.50
N GLU A 61 -2.56 12.80 -4.85
CA GLU A 61 -1.62 13.46 -3.96
C GLU A 61 -2.24 13.70 -2.58
N VAL A 62 -2.45 12.62 -1.84
CA VAL A 62 -3.08 12.63 -0.52
C VAL A 62 -1.98 12.65 0.55
N ASN A 63 -1.44 13.84 0.78
CA ASN A 63 -0.30 14.07 1.66
C ASN A 63 -0.73 14.61 3.02
N GLN A 64 0.07 14.34 4.06
CA GLN A 64 -0.08 14.93 5.40
C GLN A 64 -1.44 14.66 6.06
N GLN A 65 -2.00 13.47 5.82
CA GLN A 65 -3.27 13.04 6.37
C GLN A 65 -3.07 12.06 7.54
N GLN A 66 -3.99 12.13 8.49
CA GLN A 66 -3.97 11.25 9.67
C GLN A 66 -4.83 9.99 9.47
N ASP A 67 -5.82 10.05 8.58
CA ASP A 67 -6.78 8.97 8.32
C ASP A 67 -6.33 8.00 7.22
N VAL A 68 -5.29 8.34 6.46
CA VAL A 68 -4.69 7.46 5.45
C VAL A 68 -3.93 6.32 6.14
N ARG A 69 -4.38 5.10 5.83
CA ARG A 69 -3.78 3.82 6.24
C ARG A 69 -3.46 2.97 5.03
N ASP A 70 -2.86 1.80 5.23
CA ASP A 70 -2.49 0.84 4.20
C ASP A 70 -3.65 0.42 3.28
N THR A 71 -4.89 0.53 3.75
CA THR A 71 -6.10 0.20 2.98
C THR A 71 -6.30 1.11 1.77
N PHE A 72 -5.86 2.37 1.83
CA PHE A 72 -6.03 3.32 0.74
C PHE A 72 -5.15 3.03 -0.48
N PRO A 73 -3.80 2.89 -0.37
CA PRO A 73 -3.00 2.44 -1.50
C PRO A 73 -3.41 1.04 -2.00
N ALA A 74 -3.83 0.14 -1.10
CA ALA A 74 -4.35 -1.18 -1.50
C ALA A 74 -5.65 -1.10 -2.31
N GLU A 75 -6.53 -0.16 -1.98
CA GLU A 75 -7.74 0.14 -2.75
C GLU A 75 -7.38 0.67 -4.14
N ILE A 76 -6.50 1.66 -4.23
CA ILE A 76 -6.03 2.20 -5.52
C ILE A 76 -5.50 1.08 -6.42
N VAL A 77 -4.65 0.21 -5.87
CA VAL A 77 -4.09 -0.96 -6.58
C VAL A 77 -5.18 -1.93 -7.04
N LYS A 78 -6.22 -2.16 -6.22
CA LYS A 78 -7.36 -3.02 -6.59
C LYS A 78 -8.19 -2.46 -7.74
N LEU A 79 -8.34 -1.13 -7.81
CA LEU A 79 -9.07 -0.46 -8.89
C LEU A 79 -8.31 -0.41 -10.20
N ALA A 80 -7.01 -0.69 -10.16
CA ALA A 80 -6.11 -0.69 -11.29
C ALA A 80 -6.24 0.56 -12.19
N PRO A 81 -6.05 1.78 -11.64
CA PRO A 81 -6.31 3.02 -12.36
C PRO A 81 -5.42 3.12 -13.60
N PRO A 82 -6.00 3.13 -14.81
CA PRO A 82 -5.23 3.01 -16.05
C PRO A 82 -4.40 4.25 -16.37
N TYR A 83 -4.78 5.41 -15.83
CA TYR A 83 -4.16 6.70 -16.13
C TYR A 83 -3.30 7.25 -15.01
N LEU A 84 -3.23 6.58 -13.84
CA LEU A 84 -2.50 7.10 -12.69
C LEU A 84 -0.99 7.15 -12.98
N GLU A 85 -0.45 8.35 -13.14
CA GLU A 85 0.97 8.62 -13.36
C GLU A 85 1.71 8.95 -12.07
N VAL A 86 1.05 9.59 -11.11
CA VAL A 86 1.66 10.02 -9.84
C VAL A 86 0.82 9.59 -8.64
N LEU A 87 1.43 8.83 -7.74
CA LEU A 87 0.88 8.53 -6.42
C LEU A 87 1.78 9.15 -5.34
N SER A 88 1.25 10.14 -4.62
CA SER A 88 1.93 10.81 -3.52
C SER A 88 1.13 10.63 -2.24
N LEU A 89 1.76 9.99 -1.25
CA LEU A 89 1.21 9.72 0.09
C LEU A 89 2.20 10.18 1.18
N LYS A 90 2.90 11.28 0.93
CA LYS A 90 3.96 11.81 1.80
C LYS A 90 3.41 12.20 3.16
N SER A 91 4.24 12.00 4.18
CA SER A 91 4.01 12.45 5.56
C SER A 91 2.72 11.93 6.18
N ASN A 92 2.20 10.81 5.67
CA ASN A 92 1.06 10.13 6.27
C ASN A 92 1.55 9.28 7.44
N ILE A 93 0.99 9.53 8.62
CA ILE A 93 1.52 9.01 9.89
C ILE A 93 1.11 7.56 10.20
N ASN A 94 0.15 7.01 9.46
CA ASN A 94 -0.47 5.71 9.73
C ASN A 94 -0.33 4.70 8.58
N ILE A 95 0.47 5.02 7.56
CA ILE A 95 0.88 4.04 6.55
C ILE A 95 2.06 3.24 7.12
N THR A 96 1.90 1.92 7.16
CA THR A 96 2.93 0.96 7.58
C THR A 96 3.45 0.15 6.41
N LYS A 97 2.63 -0.03 5.36
CA LYS A 97 2.96 -0.87 4.21
C LYS A 97 2.33 -0.33 2.92
N VAL A 98 3.11 -0.30 1.85
CA VAL A 98 2.63 -0.03 0.48
C VAL A 98 3.01 -1.21 -0.41
N VAL A 99 2.01 -1.75 -1.13
CA VAL A 99 2.18 -2.86 -2.08
C VAL A 99 1.49 -2.51 -3.38
N ILE A 100 2.25 -2.38 -4.45
CA ILE A 100 1.76 -2.22 -5.81
C ILE A 100 2.16 -3.48 -6.59
N SER A 101 1.21 -4.40 -6.71
CA SER A 101 1.40 -5.71 -7.35
C SER A 101 0.01 -6.25 -7.76
N PRO A 102 -0.13 -6.97 -8.87
CA PRO A 102 0.92 -7.40 -9.83
C PRO A 102 1.51 -6.24 -10.68
N ILE A 103 2.44 -6.56 -11.58
CA ILE A 103 3.18 -5.59 -12.43
C ILE A 103 2.29 -4.63 -13.23
N ASN A 104 1.04 -5.03 -13.51
CA ASN A 104 0.03 -4.27 -14.25
C ASN A 104 -1.01 -3.60 -13.35
N ALA A 105 -0.82 -3.58 -12.03
CA ALA A 105 -1.77 -2.95 -11.11
C ALA A 105 -1.91 -1.44 -11.36
N CYS A 106 -0.81 -0.74 -11.63
CA CYS A 106 -0.86 0.68 -12.01
C CYS A 106 -0.02 0.85 -13.30
N PRO A 107 -0.61 0.59 -14.48
CA PRO A 107 0.15 0.41 -15.72
C PRO A 107 0.81 1.69 -16.27
N SER A 108 0.36 2.85 -15.82
CA SER A 108 0.88 4.17 -16.23
C SER A 108 1.64 4.89 -15.12
N LEU A 109 1.85 4.26 -13.96
CA LEU A 109 2.48 4.92 -12.81
C LEU A 109 3.95 5.21 -13.10
N ARG A 110 4.34 6.47 -13.04
CA ARG A 110 5.71 6.96 -13.28
C ARG A 110 6.41 7.38 -12.00
N SER A 111 5.66 7.94 -11.04
CA SER A 111 6.24 8.47 -9.79
C SER A 111 5.47 8.01 -8.55
N LEU A 112 6.21 7.51 -7.56
CA LEU A 112 5.71 7.14 -6.24
C LEU A 112 6.45 7.94 -5.17
N HIS A 113 5.71 8.71 -4.37
CA HIS A 113 6.27 9.52 -3.29
C HIS A 113 5.67 9.10 -1.94
N LEU A 114 6.51 8.55 -1.07
CA LEU A 114 6.14 8.06 0.26
C LEU A 114 6.97 8.74 1.37
N ASP A 115 7.57 9.89 1.06
CA ASP A 115 8.48 10.62 1.92
C ASP A 115 7.91 10.95 3.29
N GLY A 116 8.73 10.82 4.34
CA GLY A 116 8.39 11.24 5.69
C GLY A 116 7.24 10.45 6.31
N CYS A 117 6.92 9.26 5.83
CA CYS A 117 5.96 8.36 6.49
C CYS A 117 6.65 7.67 7.70
N PRO A 118 6.39 8.09 8.95
CA PRO A 118 7.20 7.68 10.10
C PRO A 118 7.00 6.22 10.51
N LYS A 119 5.87 5.59 10.13
CA LYS A 119 5.55 4.20 10.44
C LYS A 119 5.74 3.24 9.27
N LEU A 120 6.12 3.75 8.10
CA LEU A 120 6.26 2.93 6.90
C LEU A 120 7.43 1.96 7.09
N GLU A 121 7.14 0.66 7.14
CA GLU A 121 8.15 -0.39 7.37
C GLU A 121 8.50 -1.15 6.09
N TYR A 122 7.55 -1.26 5.15
CA TYR A 122 7.67 -2.14 4.00
C TYR A 122 7.10 -1.51 2.73
N VAL A 123 7.87 -1.59 1.64
CA VAL A 123 7.43 -1.18 0.31
C VAL A 123 7.74 -2.29 -0.69
N LEU A 124 6.71 -2.74 -1.40
CA LEU A 124 6.87 -3.61 -2.58
C LEU A 124 6.20 -2.95 -3.77
N VAL A 125 6.94 -2.83 -4.87
CA VAL A 125 6.41 -2.32 -6.13
C VAL A 125 6.86 -3.20 -7.28
N GLN A 126 5.89 -3.69 -8.05
CA GLN A 126 6.09 -4.27 -9.37
C GLN A 126 5.47 -3.32 -10.39
N SER A 127 6.26 -2.85 -11.35
CA SER A 127 5.77 -1.95 -12.40
C SER A 127 6.68 -1.96 -13.62
N ALA A 128 6.09 -1.94 -14.81
CA ALA A 128 6.87 -1.74 -16.04
C ALA A 128 7.11 -0.25 -16.35
N SER A 129 6.32 0.66 -15.74
CA SER A 129 6.28 2.09 -16.08
C SER A 129 6.92 3.01 -15.04
N LEU A 130 7.15 2.51 -13.81
CA LEU A 130 7.63 3.34 -12.70
C LEU A 130 9.07 3.79 -12.95
N GLU A 131 9.27 5.10 -12.92
CA GLU A 131 10.55 5.77 -13.19
C GLU A 131 11.18 6.32 -11.91
N ASN A 132 10.37 6.78 -10.95
CA ASN A 132 10.84 7.48 -9.77
C ASN A 132 10.19 6.97 -8.49
N VAL A 133 11.02 6.67 -7.48
CA VAL A 133 10.56 6.33 -6.12
C VAL A 133 11.26 7.23 -5.11
N SER A 134 10.47 7.95 -4.30
CA SER A 134 10.97 8.77 -3.21
C SER A 134 10.48 8.22 -1.86
N LEU A 135 11.44 7.84 -1.03
CA LEU A 135 11.27 7.19 0.26
C LEU A 135 12.14 7.90 1.30
N THR A 136 12.25 9.22 1.23
CA THR A 136 13.12 9.99 2.12
C THR A 136 12.53 10.06 3.53
N ILE A 137 13.37 10.16 4.56
CA ILE A 137 12.96 10.40 5.96
C ILE A 137 11.95 9.35 6.49
N CYS A 138 11.94 8.14 5.92
CA CYS A 138 11.08 7.03 6.37
C CYS A 138 11.78 6.27 7.51
N LYS A 139 11.68 6.81 8.72
CA LYS A 139 12.47 6.37 9.89
C LYS A 139 12.23 4.92 10.35
N ALA A 140 11.11 4.31 9.97
CA ALA A 140 10.78 2.93 10.30
C ALA A 140 10.97 1.96 9.11
N LEU A 141 11.43 2.44 7.95
CA LEU A 141 11.50 1.63 6.73
C LEU A 141 12.58 0.56 6.86
N LYS A 142 12.18 -0.72 6.82
CA LYS A 142 13.05 -1.88 7.02
C LYS A 142 13.33 -2.63 5.72
N LYS A 143 12.34 -2.74 4.82
CA LYS A 143 12.46 -3.56 3.59
C LYS A 143 11.87 -2.85 2.38
N ILE A 144 12.63 -2.81 1.29
CA ILE A 144 12.15 -2.40 -0.02
C ILE A 144 12.39 -3.49 -1.06
N VAL A 145 11.38 -3.74 -1.88
CA VAL A 145 11.42 -4.67 -3.02
C VAL A 145 10.87 -3.94 -4.23
N LEU A 146 11.74 -3.54 -5.16
CA LEU A 146 11.37 -2.79 -6.35
C LEU A 146 11.69 -3.63 -7.59
N HIS A 147 10.67 -4.23 -8.19
CA HIS A 147 10.76 -4.91 -9.48
C HIS A 147 10.21 -3.99 -10.56
N CYS A 148 11.06 -3.07 -11.01
CA CYS A 148 10.66 -1.95 -11.85
C CYS A 148 11.65 -1.75 -13.01
N SER A 149 11.33 -2.28 -14.19
CA SER A 149 12.26 -2.30 -15.33
C SER A 149 12.70 -0.91 -15.80
N SER A 150 11.82 0.09 -15.65
CA SER A 150 12.01 1.47 -16.10
C SER A 150 12.46 2.42 -14.98
N LEU A 151 12.83 1.89 -13.81
CA LEU A 151 13.15 2.69 -12.63
C LEU A 151 14.49 3.41 -12.80
N GLN A 152 14.44 4.74 -12.86
CA GLN A 152 15.59 5.61 -13.05
C GLN A 152 16.11 6.19 -11.74
N THR A 153 15.22 6.48 -10.78
CA THR A 153 15.63 7.11 -9.52
C THR A 153 15.01 6.44 -8.30
N VAL A 154 15.83 6.25 -7.28
CA VAL A 154 15.41 5.79 -5.96
C VAL A 154 16.06 6.67 -4.90
N ASP A 155 15.26 7.40 -4.16
CA ASP A 155 15.73 8.29 -3.10
C ASP A 155 15.43 7.70 -1.71
N LEU A 156 16.49 7.34 -0.99
CA LEU A 156 16.45 6.70 0.33
C LEU A 156 17.12 7.56 1.42
N ARG A 157 17.35 8.85 1.14
CA ARG A 157 18.02 9.75 2.09
C ARG A 157 17.28 9.78 3.43
N GLU A 158 18.03 9.73 4.52
CA GLU A 158 17.52 9.73 5.90
C GLU A 158 16.60 8.53 6.28
N SER A 159 16.50 7.50 5.45
CA SER A 159 15.78 6.24 5.77
C SER A 159 16.72 5.21 6.40
N LEU A 160 17.24 5.58 7.58
CA LEU A 160 18.39 4.92 8.21
C LEU A 160 18.11 3.52 8.80
N ALA A 161 16.83 3.15 8.96
CA ALA A 161 16.42 1.87 9.53
C ALA A 161 16.43 0.70 8.53
N LEU A 162 16.78 0.96 7.27
CA LEU A 162 16.69 0.01 6.18
C LEU A 162 17.60 -1.21 6.40
N GLU A 163 17.02 -2.40 6.34
CA GLU A 163 17.69 -3.69 6.58
C GLU A 163 17.82 -4.53 5.31
N SER A 164 16.88 -4.42 4.36
CA SER A 164 16.84 -5.21 3.13
C SER A 164 16.46 -4.34 1.93
N VAL A 165 17.28 -4.39 0.89
CA VAL A 165 17.07 -3.71 -0.39
C VAL A 165 17.16 -4.73 -1.50
N MET A 166 16.09 -4.85 -2.28
CA MET A 166 16.05 -5.65 -3.49
C MET A 166 15.55 -4.78 -4.64
N ILE A 167 16.36 -4.60 -5.67
CA ILE A 167 16.00 -3.75 -6.81
C ILE A 167 16.34 -4.47 -8.12
N TRP A 168 15.36 -4.53 -9.01
CA TRP A 168 15.50 -4.94 -10.41
C TRP A 168 15.10 -3.75 -11.29
N SER A 169 16.05 -3.25 -12.08
CA SER A 169 15.83 -2.17 -13.04
C SER A 169 16.81 -2.31 -14.19
N GLU A 170 16.39 -2.04 -15.43
CA GLU A 170 17.28 -2.07 -16.58
C GLU A 170 18.01 -0.73 -16.79
N VAL A 171 17.53 0.35 -16.15
CA VAL A 171 17.96 1.72 -16.44
C VAL A 171 18.52 2.48 -15.23
N LEU A 172 18.41 1.93 -14.01
CA LEU A 172 18.94 2.56 -12.80
C LEU A 172 20.47 2.66 -12.87
N ASP A 173 21.01 3.87 -12.95
CA ASP A 173 22.44 4.15 -13.13
C ASP A 173 23.12 4.72 -11.87
N ASP A 174 22.33 5.23 -10.92
CA ASP A 174 22.79 5.73 -9.63
C ASP A 174 21.95 5.19 -8.45
N LEU A 175 22.61 4.86 -7.35
CA LEU A 175 21.96 4.46 -6.11
C LEU A 175 22.87 4.82 -4.94
N ASP A 176 22.35 5.62 -4.01
CA ASP A 176 23.03 5.96 -2.75
C ASP A 176 22.35 5.33 -1.54
N ILE A 177 23.06 4.41 -0.90
CA ILE A 177 22.62 3.75 0.34
C ILE A 177 23.69 3.82 1.43
N LYS A 178 24.67 4.74 1.32
CA LYS A 178 25.79 4.87 2.27
C LYS A 178 25.32 5.11 3.71
N GLU A 179 24.22 5.82 3.88
CA GLU A 179 23.69 6.17 5.21
C GLU A 179 22.86 5.04 5.85
N CYS A 180 22.46 4.02 5.08
CA CYS A 180 21.62 2.90 5.53
C CYS A 180 22.45 1.87 6.31
N LYS A 181 23.00 2.26 7.47
CA LYS A 181 23.96 1.46 8.26
C LYS A 181 23.42 0.12 8.78
N ASN A 182 22.10 -0.06 8.78
CA ASN A 182 21.44 -1.29 9.24
C ASN A 182 21.24 -2.35 8.14
N LEU A 183 21.71 -2.09 6.91
CA LEU A 183 21.55 -3.03 5.79
C LEU A 183 22.24 -4.37 6.07
N LYS A 184 21.45 -5.44 5.98
CA LYS A 184 21.85 -6.83 6.10
C LYS A 184 21.82 -7.55 4.75
N GLN A 185 20.94 -7.11 3.85
CA GLN A 185 20.73 -7.71 2.54
C GLN A 185 20.63 -6.64 1.45
N VAL A 186 21.40 -6.82 0.38
CA VAL A 186 21.39 -5.97 -0.80
C VAL A 186 21.48 -6.85 -2.04
N ASP A 187 20.36 -6.99 -2.75
CA ASP A 187 20.27 -7.73 -4.01
C ASP A 187 19.92 -6.76 -5.14
N LEU A 188 20.86 -6.54 -6.05
CA LEU A 188 20.73 -5.56 -7.12
C LEU A 188 20.87 -6.26 -8.47
N HIS A 189 19.80 -6.20 -9.25
CA HIS A 189 19.74 -6.61 -10.64
C HIS A 189 19.58 -5.37 -11.52
N CYS A 190 20.64 -4.55 -11.52
CA CYS A 190 20.68 -3.28 -12.22
C CYS A 190 21.94 -3.22 -13.11
N PRO A 191 21.88 -3.68 -14.37
CA PRO A 191 23.06 -3.72 -15.24
C PRO A 191 23.63 -2.33 -15.58
N ALA A 192 22.79 -1.29 -15.59
CA ALA A 192 23.21 0.10 -15.81
C ALA A 192 23.98 0.72 -14.62
N LEU A 193 23.97 0.08 -13.45
CA LEU A 193 24.51 0.62 -12.21
C LEU A 193 26.04 0.44 -12.14
N ALA A 194 26.79 1.41 -12.69
CA ALA A 194 28.25 1.32 -12.80
C ALA A 194 28.97 1.44 -11.44
N PHE A 195 28.53 2.36 -10.57
CA PHE A 195 29.20 2.68 -9.31
C PHE A 195 28.20 2.93 -8.18
N PRO A 196 27.52 1.88 -7.68
CA PRO A 196 26.59 2.07 -6.58
C PRO A 196 27.36 2.57 -5.36
N ARG A 197 26.85 3.62 -4.73
CA ARG A 197 27.40 4.20 -3.51
C ARG A 197 26.93 3.34 -2.34
N LEU A 198 27.56 2.16 -2.21
CA LEU A 198 27.12 1.13 -1.28
C LEU A 198 27.66 1.35 0.14
N GLY A 199 28.81 1.95 0.37
CA GLY A 199 29.39 1.95 1.73
C GLY A 199 29.95 0.57 2.11
N LYS A 200 30.17 0.28 3.40
CA LYS A 200 30.91 -0.92 3.88
C LYS A 200 30.08 -2.22 3.89
N PHE A 201 29.26 -2.50 2.87
CA PHE A 201 28.44 -3.71 2.85
C PHE A 201 29.16 -4.88 2.19
N ALA A 202 29.27 -5.99 2.92
CA ALA A 202 30.14 -7.11 2.61
C ALA A 202 29.52 -8.19 1.71
N LYS A 203 28.25 -8.08 1.32
CA LYS A 203 27.58 -9.11 0.51
C LYS A 203 26.57 -8.48 -0.44
N VAL A 204 27.06 -8.08 -1.61
CA VAL A 204 26.25 -7.60 -2.72
C VAL A 204 26.17 -8.73 -3.71
N THR A 205 25.01 -9.38 -3.83
CA THR A 205 24.83 -10.39 -4.86
C THR A 205 24.54 -9.67 -6.16
N ARG A 206 25.54 -9.63 -7.07
CA ARG A 206 25.34 -9.15 -8.44
C ARG A 206 25.02 -10.36 -9.30
N VAL A 207 23.80 -10.42 -9.83
CA VAL A 207 23.45 -11.45 -10.82
C VAL A 207 23.52 -10.81 -12.20
N ALA A 208 24.36 -11.38 -13.07
CA ALA A 208 24.66 -10.84 -14.40
C ALA A 208 23.52 -11.00 -15.43
N SER A 209 22.37 -11.54 -15.02
CA SER A 209 21.28 -11.91 -15.91
C SER A 209 19.94 -11.45 -15.33
N ALA A 210 19.11 -10.84 -16.19
CA ALA A 210 17.70 -10.53 -15.96
C ALA A 210 16.81 -11.79 -15.95
N ALA A 211 17.37 -13.00 -15.74
CA ALA A 211 16.58 -14.13 -15.33
C ALA A 211 15.91 -13.76 -14.00
N HIS A 212 14.64 -13.38 -14.07
CA HIS A 212 13.83 -12.97 -12.94
C HIS A 212 13.88 -14.10 -11.91
N ALA A 213 14.69 -13.95 -10.86
CA ALA A 213 14.41 -14.68 -9.63
C ALA A 213 12.92 -14.43 -9.34
N PRO A 214 12.10 -15.47 -9.12
CA PRO A 214 10.68 -15.28 -9.15
C PRO A 214 10.34 -14.33 -8.01
N VAL A 215 10.02 -13.08 -8.34
CA VAL A 215 9.38 -12.16 -7.40
C VAL A 215 8.13 -12.84 -6.87
N HIS A 216 7.52 -13.75 -7.65
CA HIS A 216 6.50 -14.70 -7.22
C HIS A 216 6.88 -15.55 -5.99
N ALA A 217 8.14 -15.90 -5.74
CA ALA A 217 8.58 -16.60 -4.51
C ALA A 217 8.74 -15.66 -3.32
N ILE A 218 9.31 -14.46 -3.51
CA ILE A 218 9.40 -13.42 -2.46
C ILE A 218 7.99 -12.94 -2.07
N VAL A 219 7.13 -12.76 -3.08
CA VAL A 219 5.72 -12.41 -2.96
C VAL A 219 4.93 -13.57 -2.37
N ALA A 220 5.21 -14.84 -2.74
CA ALA A 220 4.58 -16.01 -2.13
C ALA A 220 4.98 -16.19 -0.66
N GLU A 221 6.23 -15.92 -0.28
CA GLU A 221 6.66 -15.88 1.12
C GLU A 221 5.92 -14.77 1.89
N ASP A 222 5.78 -13.58 1.29
CA ASP A 222 5.04 -12.47 1.91
C ASP A 222 3.51 -12.73 1.97
N TYR A 223 2.94 -13.53 1.05
CA TYR A 223 1.55 -14.01 1.11
C TYR A 223 1.37 -15.18 2.09
N SER A 224 2.29 -16.13 2.15
CA SER A 224 2.23 -17.27 3.08
C SER A 224 2.41 -16.83 4.53
N ILE A 225 3.30 -15.86 4.80
CA ILE A 225 3.43 -15.23 6.12
C ILE A 225 2.12 -14.53 6.53
N ARG A 226 1.40 -13.92 5.57
CA ARG A 226 0.09 -13.27 5.82
C ARG A 226 -1.01 -14.27 6.13
N ASP A 227 -1.06 -15.40 5.43
CA ASP A 227 -2.05 -16.44 5.70
C ASP A 227 -1.76 -17.14 7.04
N ASP A 228 -0.49 -17.43 7.35
CA ASP A 228 -0.08 -17.99 8.65
C ASP A 228 -0.37 -17.04 9.82
N ALA A 229 -0.20 -15.72 9.64
CA ALA A 229 -0.51 -14.73 10.67
C ALA A 229 -2.03 -14.60 10.88
N ARG A 230 -2.81 -14.61 9.80
CA ARG A 230 -4.28 -14.54 9.84
C ARG A 230 -4.89 -15.81 10.45
N ASP A 231 -4.31 -16.97 10.17
CA ASP A 231 -4.74 -18.23 10.75
C ASP A 231 -4.36 -18.32 12.25
N LYS A 232 -3.18 -17.83 12.64
CA LYS A 232 -2.82 -17.70 14.06
C LYS A 232 -3.75 -16.73 14.82
N GLU A 233 -4.13 -15.62 14.21
CA GLU A 233 -5.05 -14.64 14.80
C GLU A 233 -6.48 -15.20 14.94
N ARG A 234 -6.94 -15.99 13.97
CA ARG A 234 -8.21 -16.74 14.02
C ARG A 234 -8.21 -17.82 15.09
N GLU A 235 -7.12 -18.58 15.21
CA GLU A 235 -6.98 -19.60 16.24
C GLU A 235 -6.87 -18.98 17.64
N MET A 236 -6.20 -17.84 17.78
CA MET A 236 -6.15 -17.10 19.04
C MET A 236 -7.52 -16.55 19.45
N HIS A 237 -8.30 -15.99 18.50
CA HIS A 237 -9.69 -15.57 18.73
C HIS A 237 -10.63 -16.72 19.10
N LYS A 238 -10.45 -17.92 18.52
CA LYS A 238 -11.19 -19.12 18.94
C LYS A 238 -10.80 -19.55 20.35
N ALA A 239 -9.52 -19.47 20.71
CA ALA A 239 -9.05 -19.82 22.05
C ALA A 239 -9.60 -18.87 23.14
N THR A 240 -9.71 -17.57 22.87
CA THR A 240 -10.35 -16.62 23.79
C THR A 240 -11.87 -16.77 23.84
N ALA A 241 -12.53 -17.13 22.73
CA ALA A 241 -13.97 -17.38 22.71
C ALA A 241 -14.37 -18.72 23.38
N GLY A 242 -13.49 -19.73 23.36
CA GLY A 242 -13.69 -21.03 24.03
C GLY A 242 -13.40 -21.03 25.53
N GLY A 243 -12.77 -19.98 26.06
CA GLY A 243 -12.35 -19.90 27.47
C GLY A 243 -13.43 -19.49 28.48
N ASN A 244 -14.66 -19.20 28.06
CA ASN A 244 -15.70 -18.66 28.95
C ASN A 244 -16.93 -19.56 29.13
N VAL A 245 -16.74 -20.87 29.02
CA VAL A 245 -17.79 -21.85 29.34
C VAL A 245 -17.19 -22.98 30.16
N TYR A 246 -16.72 -22.73 31.38
CA TYR A 246 -16.66 -23.69 32.50
C TYR A 246 -16.06 -22.97 33.72
N GLY A 247 -16.92 -22.36 34.53
CA GLY A 247 -16.50 -21.68 35.75
C GLY A 247 -17.67 -21.08 36.53
N ARG A 248 -18.84 -21.73 36.52
CA ARG A 248 -19.98 -21.31 37.33
C ARG A 248 -20.88 -22.49 37.69
N LEU A 249 -20.40 -23.38 38.56
CA LEU A 249 -21.21 -24.23 39.42
C LEU A 249 -20.28 -24.81 40.47
N ASP A 250 -20.37 -24.30 41.69
CA ASP A 250 -20.32 -25.07 42.95
C ASP A 250 -20.13 -24.13 44.14
N MET A 251 -21.23 -23.52 44.57
CA MET A 251 -21.44 -23.14 45.97
C MET A 251 -22.94 -23.18 46.23
N LEU A 252 -23.42 -24.33 46.73
CA LEU A 252 -24.65 -24.45 47.53
C LEU A 252 -24.81 -25.92 47.95
N ARG A 253 -24.25 -26.29 49.12
CA ARG A 253 -24.86 -27.22 50.10
C ARG A 253 -24.00 -27.35 51.37
N TRP A 254 -24.63 -26.99 52.50
CA TRP A 254 -24.35 -27.31 53.91
C TRP A 254 -23.05 -26.70 54.51
N SER A 255 -23.14 -25.71 55.41
CA SER A 255 -23.67 -25.81 56.78
C SER A 255 -24.40 -24.54 57.19
#